data_AF-A0A4P9K657-F1
#
_entry.id   AF-A0A4P9K657-F1
#
_cell.length_a   1.000
_cell.length_b   1.000
_cell.length_c   1.000
_cell.angle_alpha   90.00
_cell.angle_beta   90.00
_cell.angle_gamma   90.00
#
_symmetry.space_group_name_H-M   'P 1'
#
loop_
_entity.id
_entity.type
_entity.pdbx_description
1 polymer ?
#
loop_
_entity_poly.entity_id
_entity_poly.type
_entity_poly.pdbx_seq_one_letter_code
_entity_poly.pdbx_strand_id
1 'polypeptide(L)'
;MSVHIDSKIPLLLIGGGGHCESVIDVIKKNNHFHIVGIVESDDSNIAEVNGIPVIGRDKDLPALIKTTRNCVVTIGQVGLDSVRQNLFAKVKSLGGILPVISSPLAHIAESACIGEGTVIMHHALVNSGAVIGRNCIVNSKALVEHHTKIGDFCHIATAAVINGDCDIGNNCFIGSSATIKQGVAISSETVIGAASYVHQSTQESGTYFGSPAMLRGNA
;
A
#
# COMPACT_ATOMS: atom_id res chain seq x y z
N MET A 1 -15.86 33.50 18.97
CA MET A 1 -16.40 32.45 18.06
C MET A 1 -15.43 32.33 16.90
N SER A 2 -14.44 31.44 17.01
CA SER A 2 -13.48 31.21 15.94
C SER A 2 -14.09 30.17 15.00
N VAL A 3 -14.41 30.58 13.78
CA VAL A 3 -14.83 29.68 12.71
C VAL A 3 -13.61 28.88 12.31
N HIS A 4 -13.44 27.68 12.86
CA HIS A 4 -12.49 26.71 12.31
C HIS A 4 -13.08 26.20 11.00
N ILE A 5 -12.61 26.77 9.89
CA ILE A 5 -12.82 26.18 8.58
C ILE A 5 -11.89 24.96 8.54
N ASP A 6 -12.40 23.80 8.97
CA ASP A 6 -11.74 22.50 8.79
C ASP A 6 -11.69 22.20 7.29
N SER A 7 -10.73 22.79 6.57
CA SER A 7 -10.55 22.57 5.13
C SER A 7 -9.82 21.24 4.90
N LYS A 8 -10.51 20.13 5.15
CA LYS A 8 -10.01 18.78 4.84
C LYS A 8 -9.74 18.65 3.35
N ILE A 9 -8.67 17.94 3.00
CA ILE A 9 -8.29 17.73 1.60
C ILE A 9 -9.27 16.71 0.97
N PRO A 10 -10.00 17.05 -0.11
CA PRO A 10 -10.89 16.11 -0.78
C PRO A 10 -10.10 14.96 -1.40
N LEU A 11 -10.53 13.72 -1.18
CA LEU A 11 -9.85 12.49 -1.59
C LEU A 11 -10.85 11.50 -2.22
N LEU A 12 -10.52 11.00 -3.40
CA LEU A 12 -11.20 9.87 -4.06
C LEU A 12 -10.53 8.56 -3.70
N LEU A 13 -11.32 7.54 -3.36
CA LEU A 13 -10.83 6.16 -3.20
C LEU A 13 -11.10 5.38 -4.48
N ILE A 14 -10.13 4.59 -4.94
CA ILE A 14 -10.25 3.82 -6.19
C ILE A 14 -10.12 2.33 -5.83
N GLY A 15 -11.26 1.64 -5.87
CA GLY A 15 -11.46 0.29 -5.37
C GLY A 15 -12.15 0.27 -4.00
N GLY A 16 -13.18 -0.54 -3.85
CA GLY A 16 -14.08 -0.62 -2.70
C GLY A 16 -14.15 -2.02 -2.07
N GLY A 17 -13.12 -2.84 -2.25
CA GLY A 17 -12.98 -4.13 -1.56
C GLY A 17 -12.55 -4.00 -0.09
N GLY A 18 -12.27 -5.12 0.58
CA GLY A 18 -11.93 -5.14 2.01
C GLY A 18 -10.70 -4.31 2.41
N HIS A 19 -9.74 -4.10 1.50
CA HIS A 19 -8.63 -3.17 1.78
C HIS A 19 -9.11 -1.71 1.87
N CYS A 20 -10.09 -1.32 1.05
CA CYS A 20 -10.72 0.01 1.10
C CYS A 20 -11.35 0.29 2.46
N GLU A 21 -12.06 -0.69 3.03
CA GLU A 21 -12.64 -0.56 4.38
C GLU A 21 -11.57 -0.21 5.42
N SER A 22 -10.41 -0.85 5.33
CA SER A 22 -9.28 -0.60 6.23
C SER A 22 -8.66 0.78 6.01
N VAL A 23 -8.55 1.24 4.75
CA VAL A 23 -8.03 2.58 4.44
C VAL A 23 -9.01 3.68 4.86
N ILE A 24 -10.32 3.43 4.77
CA ILE A 24 -11.36 4.33 5.30
C ILE A 24 -11.17 4.56 6.80
N ASP A 25 -10.87 3.50 7.57
CA ASP A 25 -10.63 3.63 9.02
C ASP A 25 -9.40 4.51 9.31
N VAL A 26 -8.30 4.28 8.59
CA VAL A 26 -7.08 5.10 8.67
C VAL A 26 -7.39 6.59 8.40
N ILE A 27 -8.11 6.89 7.31
CA ILE A 27 -8.43 8.25 6.90
C ILE A 27 -9.34 8.94 7.94
N LYS A 28 -10.37 8.22 8.43
CA LYS A 28 -11.30 8.76 9.43
C LYS A 28 -10.59 9.12 10.75
N LYS A 29 -9.48 8.45 11.09
CA LYS A 29 -8.68 8.76 12.29
C LYS A 29 -7.70 9.92 12.12
N ASN A 30 -7.24 10.22 10.90
CA ASN A 30 -6.23 11.26 10.65
C ASN A 30 -6.83 12.68 10.54
N ASN A 31 -8.15 12.82 10.38
CA ASN A 31 -8.88 14.11 10.20
C ASN A 31 -8.34 15.05 9.09
N HIS A 32 -7.35 14.64 8.31
CA HIS A 32 -6.67 15.41 7.28
C HIS A 32 -7.43 15.40 5.94
N PHE A 33 -7.99 14.25 5.58
CA PHE A 33 -8.70 14.05 4.32
C PHE A 33 -10.21 13.95 4.53
N HIS A 34 -10.95 14.40 3.51
CA HIS A 34 -12.38 14.20 3.37
C HIS A 34 -12.62 13.26 2.19
N ILE A 35 -13.19 12.09 2.47
CA ILE A 35 -13.51 11.11 1.43
C ILE A 35 -14.73 11.61 0.65
N VAL A 36 -14.53 11.94 -0.62
CA VAL A 36 -15.59 12.45 -1.51
C VAL A 36 -16.48 11.32 -2.01
N GLY A 37 -15.89 10.15 -2.22
CA GLY A 37 -16.59 8.96 -2.68
C GLY A 37 -15.61 7.90 -3.18
N ILE A 38 -16.17 6.76 -3.57
CA ILE A 38 -15.43 5.62 -4.10
C ILE A 38 -15.65 5.52 -5.60
N VAL A 39 -14.61 5.10 -6.32
CA VAL A 39 -14.67 4.69 -7.73
C VAL A 39 -14.43 3.18 -7.79
N GLU A 40 -15.24 2.50 -8.57
CA GLU A 40 -15.22 1.03 -8.71
C GLU A 40 -14.98 0.58 -10.14
N SER A 41 -14.67 -0.71 -10.34
CA SER A 41 -14.60 -1.26 -11.68
C SER A 41 -15.98 -1.20 -12.37
N ASP A 42 -15.99 -1.12 -13.71
CA ASP A 42 -17.23 -0.97 -14.47
C ASP A 42 -18.23 -2.13 -14.26
N ASP A 43 -17.72 -3.33 -13.96
CA ASP A 43 -18.51 -4.55 -13.72
C ASP A 43 -18.91 -4.75 -12.23
N SER A 44 -18.48 -3.84 -11.35
CA SER A 44 -18.77 -3.94 -9.91
C SER A 44 -20.20 -3.55 -9.59
N ASN A 45 -20.82 -4.31 -8.70
CA ASN A 45 -22.16 -4.02 -8.15
C ASN A 45 -22.11 -3.34 -6.78
N ILE A 46 -20.92 -2.99 -6.29
CA ILE A 46 -20.77 -2.27 -5.01
C ILE A 46 -21.37 -0.87 -5.17
N ALA A 47 -22.29 -0.53 -4.27
CA ALA A 47 -22.98 0.75 -4.22
C ALA A 47 -22.41 1.67 -3.11
N GLU A 48 -21.91 1.10 -2.02
CA GLU A 48 -21.29 1.83 -0.91
C GLU A 48 -20.35 0.92 -0.12
N VAL A 49 -19.43 1.54 0.63
CA VAL A 49 -18.52 0.86 1.57
C VAL A 49 -18.42 1.68 2.85
N ASN A 50 -18.77 1.11 4.01
CA ASN A 50 -18.73 1.79 5.31
C ASN A 50 -19.42 3.17 5.34
N GLY A 51 -20.57 3.27 4.65
CA GLY A 51 -21.37 4.49 4.50
C GLY A 51 -20.79 5.53 3.53
N ILE A 52 -19.73 5.19 2.79
CA ILE A 52 -19.19 6.02 1.71
C ILE A 52 -19.78 5.54 0.39
N PRO A 53 -20.48 6.40 -0.38
CA PRO A 53 -21.09 5.98 -1.63
C PRO A 53 -20.05 5.77 -2.73
N VAL A 54 -20.35 4.85 -3.63
CA VAL A 54 -19.65 4.76 -4.91
C VAL A 54 -20.24 5.80 -5.86
N ILE A 55 -19.41 6.74 -6.28
CA ILE A 55 -19.83 7.94 -7.04
C ILE A 55 -19.45 7.88 -8.52
N GLY A 56 -18.81 6.80 -8.96
CA GLY A 56 -18.47 6.57 -10.35
C GLY A 56 -17.75 5.24 -10.55
N ARG A 57 -17.43 4.98 -11.81
CA ARG A 57 -16.66 3.81 -12.24
C ARG A 57 -15.34 4.20 -12.85
N ASP A 58 -14.50 3.23 -13.18
CA ASP A 58 -13.20 3.44 -13.81
C ASP A 58 -13.27 4.31 -15.07
N LYS A 59 -14.35 4.20 -15.86
CA LYS A 59 -14.58 5.06 -17.04
C LYS A 59 -14.83 6.54 -16.69
N ASP A 60 -15.29 6.83 -15.47
CA ASP A 60 -15.66 8.17 -15.00
C ASP A 60 -14.45 8.91 -14.38
N LEU A 61 -13.33 8.22 -14.13
CA LEU A 61 -12.10 8.81 -13.58
C LEU A 61 -11.65 10.11 -14.28
N PRO A 62 -11.67 10.24 -15.62
CA PRO A 62 -11.26 11.49 -16.28
C PRO A 62 -12.12 12.70 -15.90
N ALA A 63 -13.40 12.51 -15.58
CA ALA A 63 -14.28 13.58 -15.14
C ALA A 63 -14.11 13.85 -13.63
N LEU A 64 -14.03 12.79 -12.82
CA LEU A 64 -13.89 12.89 -11.37
C LEU A 64 -12.55 13.53 -10.95
N ILE A 65 -11.44 13.22 -11.63
CA ILE A 65 -10.12 13.79 -11.31
C ILE A 65 -10.05 15.30 -11.59
N LYS A 66 -10.87 15.81 -12.52
CA LYS A 66 -10.96 17.26 -12.78
C LYS A 66 -11.55 18.02 -11.58
N THR A 67 -12.47 17.40 -10.84
CA THR A 67 -13.12 18.01 -9.68
C THR A 67 -12.40 17.67 -8.37
N THR A 68 -11.85 16.46 -8.25
CA THR A 68 -11.07 16.01 -7.09
C THR A 68 -9.76 15.39 -7.53
N ARG A 69 -8.66 16.15 -7.41
CA ARG A 69 -7.35 15.69 -7.88
C ARG A 69 -6.68 14.66 -6.99
N ASN A 70 -6.94 14.67 -5.68
CA ASN A 70 -6.29 13.72 -4.79
C ASN A 70 -7.02 12.37 -4.86
N CYS A 71 -6.26 11.32 -5.06
CA CYS A 71 -6.76 9.96 -5.18
C CYS A 71 -5.88 9.01 -4.35
N VAL A 72 -6.46 7.92 -3.86
CA VAL A 72 -5.69 6.78 -3.35
C VAL A 72 -6.26 5.51 -3.95
N VAL A 73 -5.36 4.62 -4.41
CA VAL A 73 -5.74 3.31 -4.92
C VAL A 73 -5.86 2.38 -3.72
N THR A 74 -7.07 1.87 -3.49
CA THR A 74 -7.44 1.05 -2.34
C THR A 74 -7.63 -0.43 -2.69
N ILE A 75 -7.11 -0.83 -3.85
CA ILE A 75 -7.01 -2.24 -4.27
C ILE A 75 -5.85 -2.90 -3.51
N GLY A 76 -6.18 -3.89 -2.67
CA GLY A 76 -5.19 -4.74 -2.02
C GLY A 76 -4.44 -5.63 -3.02
N GLN A 77 -3.50 -6.43 -2.54
CA GLN A 77 -2.79 -7.41 -3.37
C GLN A 77 -2.55 -8.68 -2.59
N VAL A 78 -2.83 -9.82 -3.21
CA VAL A 78 -2.43 -11.14 -2.74
C VAL A 78 -1.59 -11.77 -3.85
N GLY A 79 -0.33 -12.10 -3.56
CA GLY A 79 0.60 -12.55 -4.61
C GLY A 79 1.00 -11.39 -5.54
N LEU A 80 1.01 -11.64 -6.85
CA LEU A 80 1.32 -10.64 -7.88
C LEU A 80 0.03 -10.21 -8.58
N ASP A 81 -0.27 -8.91 -8.56
CA ASP A 81 -1.43 -8.34 -9.26
C ASP A 81 -1.07 -6.98 -9.89
N SER A 82 -1.43 -6.81 -11.16
CA SER A 82 -1.17 -5.58 -11.93
C SER A 82 -2.27 -4.53 -11.79
N VAL A 83 -3.46 -4.87 -11.26
CA VAL A 83 -4.61 -3.96 -11.18
C VAL A 83 -4.25 -2.68 -10.41
N ARG A 84 -3.59 -2.81 -9.25
CA ARG A 84 -3.16 -1.64 -8.45
C ARG A 84 -2.19 -0.73 -9.23
N GLN A 85 -1.29 -1.32 -10.03
CA GLN A 85 -0.31 -0.58 -10.83
C GLN A 85 -0.98 0.13 -12.00
N ASN A 86 -1.89 -0.56 -12.70
CA ASN A 86 -2.62 -0.01 -13.84
C ASN A 86 -3.50 1.17 -13.42
N LEU A 87 -4.21 1.05 -12.28
CA LEU A 87 -5.02 2.14 -11.74
C LEU A 87 -4.17 3.33 -11.30
N PHE A 88 -3.04 3.09 -10.62
CA PHE A 88 -2.10 4.14 -10.26
C PHE A 88 -1.60 4.89 -11.50
N ALA A 89 -1.15 4.17 -12.52
CA ALA A 89 -0.68 4.76 -13.78
C ALA A 89 -1.78 5.57 -14.49
N LYS A 90 -3.02 5.04 -14.51
CA LYS A 90 -4.19 5.72 -15.07
C LYS A 90 -4.51 7.03 -14.34
N VAL A 91 -4.48 7.03 -13.01
CA VAL A 91 -4.70 8.24 -12.21
C VAL A 91 -3.62 9.29 -12.49
N LYS A 92 -2.35 8.87 -12.52
CA LYS A 92 -1.22 9.76 -12.81
C LYS A 92 -1.33 10.36 -14.21
N SER A 93 -1.68 9.57 -15.23
CA SER A 93 -1.82 10.07 -16.61
C SER A 93 -2.98 11.05 -16.77
N LEU A 94 -3.99 10.97 -15.91
CA LEU A 94 -5.11 11.93 -15.84
C LEU A 94 -4.80 13.18 -14.99
N GLY A 95 -3.58 13.32 -14.46
CA GLY A 95 -3.16 14.46 -13.63
C GLY A 95 -3.61 14.37 -12.17
N GLY A 96 -3.99 13.17 -11.72
CA GLY A 96 -4.29 12.89 -10.32
C GLY A 96 -3.03 12.96 -9.45
N ILE A 97 -3.23 13.38 -8.20
CA ILE A 97 -2.23 13.44 -7.14
C ILE A 97 -2.49 12.27 -6.21
N LEU A 98 -1.48 11.45 -5.94
CA LEU A 98 -1.59 10.31 -5.04
C LEU A 98 -0.84 10.61 -3.74
N PRO A 99 -1.47 11.25 -2.75
CA PRO A 99 -0.80 11.52 -1.48
C PRO A 99 -0.45 10.20 -0.76
N VAL A 100 0.53 10.27 0.14
CA VAL A 100 0.75 9.21 1.13
C VAL A 100 -0.40 9.24 2.11
N ILE A 101 -1.02 8.07 2.35
CA ILE A 101 -2.04 7.91 3.39
C ILE A 101 -1.41 7.19 4.57
N SER A 102 -1.14 7.91 5.65
CA SER A 102 -0.56 7.34 6.86
C SER A 102 -1.53 7.34 8.04
N SER A 103 -1.49 6.25 8.79
CA SER A 103 -2.19 6.14 10.06
C SER A 103 -1.54 7.01 11.13
N PRO A 104 -2.33 7.73 11.96
CA PRO A 104 -1.80 8.42 13.14
C PRO A 104 -1.33 7.43 14.23
N LEU A 105 -1.62 6.14 14.09
CA LEU A 105 -1.14 5.08 15.00
C LEU A 105 0.11 4.35 14.47
N ALA A 106 0.63 4.75 13.31
CA ALA A 106 1.90 4.24 12.79
C ALA A 106 3.08 5.05 13.38
N HIS A 107 4.24 4.41 13.46
CA HIS A 107 5.50 5.12 13.66
C HIS A 107 6.19 5.26 12.30
N ILE A 108 6.54 6.49 11.95
CA ILE A 108 7.36 6.80 10.77
C ILE A 108 8.48 7.69 11.26
N ALA A 109 9.72 7.23 11.14
CA ALA A 109 10.89 8.01 11.50
C ALA A 109 10.99 9.27 10.62
N GLU A 110 11.47 10.38 11.18
CA GLU A 110 11.62 11.65 10.45
C GLU A 110 12.55 11.54 9.23
N SER A 111 13.52 10.62 9.30
CA SER A 111 14.48 10.34 8.22
C SER A 111 13.98 9.35 7.17
N ALA A 112 12.77 8.79 7.34
CA ALA A 112 12.20 7.86 6.38
C ALA A 112 11.59 8.59 5.17
N CYS A 113 11.74 7.99 4.00
CA CYS A 113 11.15 8.49 2.75
C CYS A 113 10.05 7.55 2.27
N ILE A 114 8.87 8.10 1.96
CA ILE A 114 7.71 7.31 1.49
C ILE A 114 7.23 7.89 0.17
N GLY A 115 7.16 7.04 -0.86
CA GLY A 115 6.70 7.40 -2.19
C GLY A 115 5.20 7.65 -2.28
N GLU A 116 4.79 8.44 -3.28
CA GLU A 116 3.39 8.77 -3.55
C GLU A 116 2.47 7.55 -3.68
N GLY A 117 1.22 7.69 -3.24
CA GLY A 117 0.19 6.65 -3.27
C GLY A 117 0.39 5.52 -2.27
N THR A 118 1.48 5.52 -1.51
CA THR A 118 1.73 4.50 -0.48
C THR A 118 0.80 4.68 0.71
N VAL A 119 0.29 3.55 1.21
CA VAL A 119 -0.58 3.49 2.39
C VAL A 119 0.17 2.84 3.55
N ILE A 120 0.22 3.52 4.70
CA ILE A 120 0.80 3.04 5.96
C ILE A 120 -0.32 2.80 6.96
N MET A 121 -0.55 1.54 7.29
CA MET A 121 -1.67 1.10 8.13
C MET A 121 -1.39 1.25 9.64
N HIS A 122 -2.41 0.99 10.45
CA HIS A 122 -2.31 1.10 11.91
C HIS A 122 -1.18 0.23 12.49
N HIS A 123 -0.40 0.83 13.39
CA HIS A 123 0.72 0.18 14.10
C HIS A 123 1.83 -0.34 13.20
N ALA A 124 1.89 0.05 11.93
CA ALA A 124 3.08 -0.14 11.11
C ALA A 124 4.25 0.68 11.67
N LEU A 125 5.46 0.15 11.56
CA LEU A 125 6.70 0.79 12.00
C LEU A 125 7.62 0.95 10.79
N VAL A 126 8.00 2.18 10.47
CA VAL A 126 8.95 2.53 9.41
C VAL A 126 10.11 3.29 10.06
N ASN A 127 11.25 2.63 10.23
CA ASN A 127 12.37 3.12 11.04
C ASN A 127 13.36 3.98 10.22
N SER A 128 14.37 4.49 10.94
CA SER A 128 15.29 5.52 10.45
C SER A 128 15.96 5.17 9.12
N GLY A 129 15.92 6.09 8.16
CA GLY A 129 16.56 5.95 6.86
C GLY A 129 15.94 4.91 5.94
N ALA A 130 14.80 4.31 6.31
CA ALA A 130 14.04 3.44 5.41
C ALA A 130 13.51 4.24 4.21
N VAL A 131 13.53 3.61 3.03
CA VAL A 131 13.01 4.19 1.79
C VAL A 131 11.95 3.26 1.23
N ILE A 132 10.72 3.74 1.13
CA ILE A 132 9.59 3.00 0.59
C ILE A 132 9.17 3.65 -0.73
N GLY A 133 9.05 2.84 -1.77
CA GLY A 133 8.61 3.25 -3.09
C GLY A 133 7.16 3.73 -3.15
N ARG A 134 6.69 3.88 -4.37
CA ARG A 134 5.37 4.40 -4.72
C ARG A 134 4.31 3.31 -4.65
N ASN A 135 3.10 3.69 -4.25
CA ASN A 135 1.92 2.83 -4.29
C ASN A 135 2.11 1.48 -3.57
N CYS A 136 2.89 1.52 -2.49
CA CYS A 136 3.12 0.39 -1.61
C CYS A 136 2.02 0.30 -0.55
N ILE A 137 1.88 -0.88 0.05
CA ILE A 137 1.06 -1.09 1.24
C ILE A 137 1.99 -1.58 2.35
N VAL A 138 2.15 -0.78 3.40
CA VAL A 138 2.75 -1.25 4.66
C VAL A 138 1.61 -1.54 5.61
N ASN A 139 1.25 -2.82 5.70
CA ASN A 139 0.01 -3.25 6.31
C ASN A 139 0.11 -3.26 7.85
N SER A 140 -1.01 -3.53 8.52
CA SER A 140 -1.12 -3.40 9.96
C SER A 140 -0.06 -4.21 10.68
N LYS A 141 0.64 -3.57 11.63
CA LYS A 141 1.75 -4.13 12.41
C LYS A 141 2.98 -4.57 11.60
N ALA A 142 3.07 -4.26 10.30
CA ALA A 142 4.29 -4.53 9.54
C ALA A 142 5.46 -3.67 10.05
N LEU A 143 6.66 -4.24 10.05
CA LEU A 143 7.91 -3.58 10.44
C LEU A 143 8.84 -3.48 9.24
N VAL A 144 9.30 -2.25 8.96
CA VAL A 144 10.37 -1.94 8.03
C VAL A 144 11.49 -1.28 8.84
N GLU A 145 12.56 -2.04 9.08
CA GLU A 145 13.70 -1.57 9.88
C GLU A 145 14.59 -0.55 9.16
N HIS A 146 15.55 -0.03 9.92
CA HIS A 146 16.45 1.01 9.47
C HIS A 146 17.18 0.70 8.15
N HIS A 147 17.37 1.74 7.33
CA HIS A 147 18.10 1.69 6.05
C HIS A 147 17.60 0.65 5.03
N THR A 148 16.44 0.03 5.27
CA THR A 148 15.80 -0.88 4.33
C THR A 148 15.19 -0.13 3.18
N LYS A 149 15.36 -0.66 1.97
CA LYS A 149 14.78 -0.15 0.73
C LYS A 149 13.68 -1.09 0.28
N ILE A 150 12.52 -0.51 -0.06
CA ILE A 150 11.37 -1.20 -0.63
C ILE A 150 11.05 -0.53 -1.95
N GLY A 151 11.04 -1.29 -3.03
CA GLY A 151 10.69 -0.85 -4.37
C GLY A 151 9.24 -0.39 -4.50
N ASP A 152 8.87 0.04 -5.71
CA ASP A 152 7.52 0.46 -6.04
C ASP A 152 6.55 -0.73 -6.04
N PHE A 153 5.28 -0.47 -5.71
CA PHE A 153 4.18 -1.44 -5.78
C PHE A 153 4.32 -2.67 -4.88
N CYS A 154 5.09 -2.60 -3.81
CA CYS A 154 5.19 -3.69 -2.85
C CYS A 154 4.02 -3.74 -1.88
N HIS A 155 3.67 -4.94 -1.42
CA HIS A 155 2.77 -5.13 -0.30
C HIS A 155 3.49 -5.89 0.82
N ILE A 156 3.78 -5.17 1.89
CA ILE A 156 4.29 -5.72 3.14
C ILE A 156 3.08 -6.06 4.00
N ALA A 157 2.69 -7.32 4.01
CA ALA A 157 1.43 -7.78 4.61
C ALA A 157 1.47 -7.72 6.15
N THR A 158 0.34 -8.07 6.76
CA THR A 158 0.13 -7.89 8.19
C THR A 158 1.19 -8.57 9.04
N ALA A 159 1.75 -7.83 9.99
CA ALA A 159 2.80 -8.31 10.91
C ALA A 159 4.06 -8.89 10.22
N ALA A 160 4.30 -8.63 8.93
CA ALA A 160 5.55 -8.99 8.29
C ALA A 160 6.70 -8.14 8.85
N VAL A 161 7.88 -8.75 8.99
CA VAL A 161 9.09 -8.14 9.53
C VAL A 161 10.17 -8.11 8.47
N ILE A 162 10.62 -6.91 8.10
CA ILE A 162 11.78 -6.70 7.26
C ILE A 162 12.86 -6.07 8.12
N ASN A 163 13.89 -6.83 8.46
CA ASN A 163 15.01 -6.35 9.28
C ASN A 163 15.87 -5.32 8.52
N GLY A 164 16.82 -4.71 9.22
CA GLY A 164 17.61 -3.60 8.68
C GLY A 164 18.41 -3.94 7.43
N ASP A 165 18.78 -2.91 6.68
CA ASP A 165 19.67 -3.00 5.52
C ASP A 165 19.20 -3.99 4.43
N CYS A 166 17.89 -4.27 4.36
CA CYS A 166 17.34 -5.12 3.31
C CYS A 166 17.07 -4.31 2.02
N ASP A 167 17.05 -5.02 0.88
CA ASP A 167 16.70 -4.43 -0.41
C ASP A 167 15.58 -5.27 -1.06
N ILE A 168 14.36 -4.73 -1.07
CA ILE A 168 13.19 -5.40 -1.65
C ILE A 168 12.92 -4.76 -3.01
N GLY A 169 12.96 -5.57 -4.07
CA GLY A 169 12.65 -5.14 -5.43
C GLY A 169 11.20 -4.66 -5.61
N ASN A 170 10.83 -4.33 -6.85
CA ASN A 170 9.50 -3.83 -7.16
C ASN A 170 8.45 -4.94 -7.18
N ASN A 171 7.20 -4.59 -6.92
CA ASN A 171 6.05 -5.50 -7.03
C ASN A 171 6.20 -6.80 -6.20
N CYS A 172 6.85 -6.71 -5.04
CA CYS A 172 6.99 -7.84 -4.13
C CYS A 172 5.78 -7.95 -3.20
N PHE A 173 5.40 -9.17 -2.85
CA PHE A 173 4.44 -9.45 -1.79
C PHE A 173 5.15 -10.16 -0.65
N ILE A 174 5.26 -9.51 0.49
CA ILE A 174 5.84 -10.10 1.71
C ILE A 174 4.68 -10.52 2.61
N GLY A 175 4.40 -11.83 2.63
CA GLY A 175 3.22 -12.40 3.26
C GLY A 175 3.16 -12.20 4.78
N SER A 176 1.96 -12.36 5.33
CA SER A 176 1.70 -12.07 6.74
C SER A 176 2.62 -12.86 7.67
N SER A 177 3.17 -12.18 8.68
CA SER A 177 4.14 -12.76 9.62
C SER A 177 5.40 -13.36 8.98
N ALA A 178 5.69 -13.08 7.71
CA ALA A 178 6.98 -13.43 7.12
C ALA A 178 8.09 -12.58 7.74
N THR A 179 9.30 -13.13 7.84
CA THR A 179 10.48 -12.43 8.35
C THR A 179 11.60 -12.46 7.33
N ILE A 180 12.12 -11.30 6.97
CA ILE A 180 13.30 -11.12 6.12
C ILE A 180 14.49 -10.81 7.02
N LYS A 181 15.53 -11.64 6.97
CA LYS A 181 16.76 -11.46 7.76
C LYS A 181 17.49 -10.18 7.33
N GLN A 182 18.18 -9.53 8.26
CA GLN A 182 19.00 -8.34 7.99
C GLN A 182 19.94 -8.55 6.80
N GLY A 183 20.04 -7.54 5.93
CA GLY A 183 20.95 -7.54 4.77
C GLY A 183 20.50 -8.42 3.59
N VAL A 184 19.29 -8.98 3.64
CA VAL A 184 18.75 -9.81 2.55
C VAL A 184 18.20 -8.94 1.42
N ALA A 185 18.50 -9.34 0.19
CA ALA A 185 17.91 -8.77 -1.01
C ALA A 185 16.83 -9.70 -1.58
N ILE A 186 15.67 -9.15 -1.94
CA ILE A 186 14.55 -9.85 -2.56
C ILE A 186 14.36 -9.31 -3.98
N SER A 187 14.42 -10.19 -4.97
CA SER A 187 14.23 -9.88 -6.39
C SER A 187 12.83 -9.32 -6.62
N SER A 188 12.67 -8.41 -7.59
CA SER A 188 11.36 -7.92 -8.01
C SER A 188 10.41 -9.06 -8.37
N GLU A 189 9.11 -8.81 -8.25
CA GLU A 189 8.05 -9.78 -8.58
C GLU A 189 8.15 -11.09 -7.76
N THR A 190 8.64 -10.97 -6.53
CA THR A 190 8.75 -12.10 -5.60
C THR A 190 7.60 -12.12 -4.60
N VAL A 191 7.08 -13.31 -4.37
CA VAL A 191 6.09 -13.60 -3.32
C VAL A 191 6.78 -14.37 -2.21
N ILE A 192 6.85 -13.79 -1.02
CA ILE A 192 7.22 -14.49 0.20
C ILE A 192 5.94 -14.93 0.88
N GLY A 193 5.79 -16.24 1.10
CA GLY A 193 4.63 -16.82 1.76
C GLY A 193 4.47 -16.36 3.20
N ALA A 194 3.24 -16.42 3.70
CA ALA A 194 2.96 -16.15 5.10
C ALA A 194 3.82 -17.05 6.02
N ALA A 195 4.20 -16.51 7.18
CA ALA A 195 5.01 -17.17 8.21
C ALA A 195 6.35 -17.76 7.70
N SER A 196 6.86 -17.28 6.56
CA SER A 196 8.13 -17.76 5.99
C SER A 196 9.31 -16.95 6.51
N TYR A 197 10.47 -17.59 6.66
CA TYR A 197 11.72 -16.94 7.09
C TYR A 197 12.76 -16.93 5.98
N VAL A 198 13.00 -15.76 5.41
CA VAL A 198 13.99 -15.58 4.35
C VAL A 198 15.34 -15.24 4.96
N HIS A 199 16.22 -16.24 5.00
CA HIS A 199 17.53 -16.15 5.62
C HIS A 199 18.68 -15.79 4.64
N GLN A 200 18.39 -15.80 3.33
CA GLN A 200 19.34 -15.56 2.24
C GLN A 200 18.64 -14.83 1.10
N SER A 201 19.40 -14.01 0.36
CA SER A 201 18.89 -13.29 -0.81
C SER A 201 18.36 -14.22 -1.89
N THR A 202 17.24 -13.86 -2.50
CA THR A 202 16.66 -14.60 -3.62
C THR A 202 17.52 -14.40 -4.86
N GLN A 203 17.73 -15.46 -5.64
CA GLN A 203 18.50 -15.38 -6.89
C GLN A 203 17.61 -15.08 -8.10
N GLU A 204 16.32 -15.37 -8.00
CA GLU A 204 15.34 -15.21 -9.06
C GLU A 204 13.99 -14.77 -8.48
N SER A 205 13.12 -14.23 -9.32
CA SER A 205 11.72 -13.97 -8.95
C SER A 205 10.99 -15.29 -8.75
N GLY A 206 10.02 -15.32 -7.86
CA GLY A 206 9.17 -16.48 -7.72
C GLY A 206 8.43 -16.49 -6.40
N THR A 207 7.93 -17.66 -6.01
CA THR A 207 7.23 -17.81 -4.75
C THR A 207 8.05 -18.63 -3.78
N TYR A 208 8.41 -18.05 -2.63
CA TYR A 208 9.21 -18.67 -1.59
C TYR A 208 8.36 -18.98 -0.36
N PHE A 209 8.49 -20.18 0.20
CA PHE A 209 7.76 -20.60 1.39
C PHE A 209 8.66 -21.35 2.38
N GLY A 210 8.30 -21.27 3.67
CA GLY A 210 8.89 -22.09 4.73
C GLY A 210 9.90 -21.36 5.61
N SER A 211 10.51 -22.09 6.53
CA SER A 211 11.56 -21.60 7.43
C SER A 211 12.67 -22.66 7.51
N PRO A 212 13.77 -22.52 6.73
CA PRO A 212 14.04 -21.42 5.81
C PRO A 212 13.11 -21.40 4.59
N ALA A 213 12.86 -20.21 4.06
CA ALA A 213 12.06 -20.01 2.86
C ALA A 213 12.82 -20.50 1.63
N MET A 214 12.19 -21.37 0.84
CA MET A 214 12.75 -21.96 -0.37
C MET A 214 11.84 -21.67 -1.57
N LEU A 215 12.44 -21.51 -2.75
CA LEU A 215 11.69 -21.32 -3.98
C LEU A 215 10.80 -22.56 -4.22
N ARG A 216 9.51 -22.33 -4.43
CA ARG A 216 8.57 -23.38 -4.78
C ARG A 216 8.64 -23.60 -6.29
N GLY A 217 8.98 -24.81 -6.70
CA GLY A 217 8.84 -25.21 -8.11
C GLY A 217 7.38 -25.11 -8.56
N ASN A 218 7.16 -24.77 -9.83
CA ASN A 218 5.83 -24.79 -10.43
C ASN A 218 5.26 -26.21 -10.27
N ALA A 219 4.11 -26.32 -9.61
CA ALA A 219 3.35 -27.56 -9.56
C ALA A 219 2.70 -27.85 -10.92
#